data_AF-A0A392U9U7-F1
#
_entry.id   AF-A0A392U9U7-F1
#
_cell.length_a   1.000
_cell.length_b   1.000
_cell.length_c   1.000
_cell.angle_alpha   90.00
_cell.angle_beta   90.00
_cell.angle_gamma   90.00
#
_symmetry.space_group_name_H-M   'P 1'
#
loop_
_entity.id
_entity.type
_entity.pdbx_description
1 polymer ?
#
loop_
_entity_poly.entity_id
_entity_poly.type
_entity_poly.pdbx_seq_one_letter_code
_entity_poly.pdbx_strand_id
1 'polypeptide(L)' 'METVYDLGAKMIEAIGKEKITSGDVIAIDKASGKITKLGRSFSRSRDFDAMGPQVKFVQCPDGELQKRKE' A
#
# COMPACT_ATOMS: atom_id res chain seq x y z
N MET A 1 12.19 -8.05 -3.09
CA MET A 1 13.18 -6.95 -3.14
C MET A 1 12.59 -5.79 -2.38
N GLU A 2 13.27 -5.26 -1.38
CA GLU A 2 12.78 -4.12 -0.59
C GLU A 2 13.46 -2.86 -1.12
N THR A 3 12.70 -1.79 -1.34
CA THR A 3 13.23 -0.50 -1.78
C THR A 3 12.64 0.62 -0.94
N VAL A 4 13.47 1.63 -0.65
CA VAL A 4 13.06 2.83 0.08
C VAL A 4 12.86 3.95 -0.93
N TYR A 5 11.69 4.59 -0.87
CA TYR A 5 11.36 5.76 -1.68
C TYR A 5 11.14 6.96 -0.80
N ASP A 6 11.65 8.11 -1.23
CA ASP A 6 11.31 9.39 -0.62
C ASP A 6 9.94 9.86 -1.13
N LEU A 7 9.12 10.41 -0.25
CA LEU A 7 7.74 10.76 -0.54
C LEU A 7 7.59 12.28 -0.57
N GLY A 8 7.09 12.80 -1.69
CA GLY A 8 6.74 14.21 -1.79
C GLY A 8 5.44 14.56 -1.05
N ALA A 9 5.24 15.86 -0.79
CA ALA A 9 4.08 16.38 -0.05
C ALA A 9 2.72 15.84 -0.52
N LYS A 10 2.48 15.79 -1.84
CA LYS A 10 1.23 15.27 -2.42
C LYS A 10 0.94 13.81 -2.06
N MET A 11 1.99 12.97 -2.00
CA MET A 11 1.84 11.57 -1.64
C MET A 11 1.57 11.41 -0.14
N ILE A 12 2.20 12.24 0.69
CA ILE A 12 1.95 12.28 2.14
C ILE A 12 0.49 12.62 2.42
N GLU A 13 -0.08 13.61 1.72
CA GLU A 13 -1.50 13.96 1.85
C GLU A 13 -2.43 12.81 1.43
N ALA A 14 -2.11 12.12 0.32
CA ALA A 14 -2.87 10.97 -0.15
C ALA A 14 -2.84 9.79 0.84
N ILE A 15 -1.68 9.51 1.45
CA ILE A 15 -1.51 8.51 2.50
C ILE A 15 -2.40 8.83 3.71
N GLY A 16 -2.41 10.09 4.15
CA GLY A 16 -3.26 10.56 5.23
C GLY A 16 -4.75 10.39 4.92
N LYS A 17 -5.16 10.72 3.70
CA LYS A 17 -6.56 10.62 3.26
C LYS A 17 -7.08 9.18 3.23
N GLU A 18 -6.26 8.23 2.79
CA GLU A 18 -6.62 6.80 2.77
C GLU A 18 -6.35 6.05 4.08
N LYS A 19 -5.85 6.75 5.10
CA LYS A 19 -5.48 6.17 6.41
C LYS A 19 -4.58 4.95 6.22
N ILE A 20 -3.55 5.07 5.38
CA ILE A 20 -2.62 3.98 5.12
C ILE A 20 -1.71 3.79 6.34
N THR A 21 -1.57 2.54 6.76
CA THR A 21 -0.79 2.14 7.92
C THR A 21 0.25 1.09 7.53
N SER A 22 1.22 0.86 8.42
CA SER A 22 2.21 -0.19 8.23
C SER A 22 1.53 -1.55 8.06
N GLY A 23 1.86 -2.25 6.97
CA GLY A 23 1.28 -3.54 6.62
C GLY A 23 0.13 -3.46 5.60
N ASP A 24 -0.32 -2.27 5.22
CA ASP A 24 -1.21 -2.10 4.07
C ASP A 24 -0.44 -2.27 2.75
N VAL A 25 -1.08 -2.91 1.78
CA VAL A 25 -0.61 -3.05 0.40
C VAL A 25 -1.26 -1.94 -0.42
N ILE A 26 -0.41 -1.12 -1.03
CA ILE A 26 -0.83 0.05 -1.81
C ILE A 26 -0.31 -0.04 -3.24
N ALA A 27 -1.10 0.46 -4.18
CA ALA A 27 -0.65 0.76 -5.53
C ALA A 27 -0.41 2.26 -5.65
N ILE A 28 0.70 2.64 -6.28
CA ILE A 28 1.03 4.03 -6.56
C ILE A 28 1.12 4.20 -8.07
N ASP A 29 0.28 5.07 -8.62
CA ASP A 29 0.42 5.51 -10.00
C ASP A 29 1.37 6.71 -10.05
N LYS A 30 2.55 6.54 -10.66
CA LYS A 30 3.58 7.58 -10.69
C LYS A 30 3.21 8.77 -11.58
N ALA A 31 2.39 8.55 -12.61
CA ALA A 31 2.00 9.60 -13.55
C ALA A 31 1.00 10.58 -12.91
N SER A 32 0.01 10.06 -12.20
CA SER A 32 -1.03 10.86 -11.52
C SER A 32 -0.70 11.19 -10.06
N GLY A 33 0.26 10.50 -9.44
CA GLY A 33 0.54 10.60 -8.01
C GLY A 33 -0.57 10.03 -7.12
N LYS A 34 -1.51 9.29 -7.72
CA LYS A 34 -2.63 8.68 -7.01
C LYS A 34 -2.16 7.44 -6.27
N ILE A 35 -2.50 7.38 -4.99
CA ILE A 35 -2.31 6.20 -4.15
C ILE A 35 -3.65 5.46 -4.10
N THR A 36 -3.62 4.14 -3.99
CA THR A 36 -4.81 3.32 -3.81
C THR A 36 -4.49 2.13 -2.93
N LYS A 37 -5.20 2.00 -1.82
CA LYS A 37 -5.13 0.88 -0.89
C LYS A 37 -5.79 -0.35 -1.53
N LEU A 38 -4.98 -1.36 -1.84
CA LEU A 38 -5.46 -2.64 -2.36
C LEU A 38 -6.00 -3.52 -1.24
N GLY A 39 -5.40 -3.44 -0.05
CA GLY A 39 -5.81 -4.19 1.12
C GLY A 39 -4.69 -4.30 2.14
N ARG A 40 -4.78 -5.30 3.03
CA ARG A 40 -3.76 -5.56 4.06
C ARG A 40 -2.97 -6.83 3.76
N SER A 41 -1.67 -6.80 4.01
CA SER A 41 -0.78 -7.93 3.76
C SER A 41 -1.08 -9.09 4.71
N PHE A 42 -1.26 -10.30 4.16
CA PHE A 42 -1.44 -11.52 4.97
C PHE A 42 -0.31 -11.74 5.98
N SER A 43 0.94 -11.43 5.59
CA SER A 43 2.14 -11.65 6.42
C SER A 43 2.17 -10.83 7.71
N ARG A 44 1.51 -9.67 7.76
CA ARG A 44 1.44 -8.77 8.93
C ARG A 44 0.02 -8.60 9.50
N SER A 45 -0.90 -9.46 9.07
CA SER A 45 -2.29 -9.41 9.54
C SER A 45 -2.46 -9.90 10.98
N ARG A 46 -1.46 -10.61 11.50
CA ARG A 46 -1.52 -11.32 12.79
C ARG A 46 -1.18 -10.43 13.99
N ASP A 47 -0.56 -9.27 13.75
CA ASP A 47 -0.17 -8.30 14.79
C ASP A 47 -1.27 -7.28 15.12
N PHE A 48 -2.38 -7.28 14.38
CA PHE A 48 -3.52 -6.39 14.62
C PHE A 48 -4.80 -7.21 14.81
N ASP A 49 -5.09 -7.57 16.06
CA ASP A 49 -6.27 -8.35 16.48
C ASP A 49 -7.59 -7.57 16.33
N ALA A 50 -7.51 -6.23 16.26
CA ALA A 50 -8.67 -5.35 16.09
C ALA A 50 -8.92 -4.96 14.62
N MET A 51 -9.19 -5.92 13.74
CA MET A 51 -9.60 -5.62 12.36
C MET A 51 -11.11 -5.62 12.21
N GLY A 52 -11.67 -4.50 11.74
CA GLY A 52 -13.07 -4.41 11.38
C GLY A 52 -13.43 -5.33 10.20
N PRO A 53 -14.71 -5.71 10.03
CA PRO A 53 -15.18 -6.75 9.11
C PRO A 53 -14.98 -6.49 7.60
N GLN A 54 -14.31 -5.40 7.19
CA GLN A 54 -14.14 -4.99 5.77
C GLN A 54 -12.68 -4.98 5.28
N VAL A 55 -11.72 -5.53 6.02
CA VAL A 55 -10.33 -5.54 5.56
C VAL A 55 -10.14 -6.65 4.51
N LYS A 56 -9.91 -6.25 3.26
CA LYS A 56 -9.50 -7.19 2.20
C LYS A 56 -8.04 -7.57 2.40
N PHE A 57 -7.78 -8.86 2.56
CA PHE A 57 -6.43 -9.38 2.68
C PHE A 57 -5.88 -9.69 1.29
N VAL A 58 -4.68 -9.20 1.02
CA VAL A 58 -4.00 -9.36 -0.27
C VAL A 58 -2.65 -10.03 -0.02
N GLN A 59 -2.28 -10.96 -0.89
CA GLN A 59 -0.96 -11.56 -0.85
C GLN A 59 0.09 -10.47 -1.12
N CYS A 60 1.21 -10.54 -0.42
CA CYS A 60 2.34 -9.67 -0.70
C CYS A 60 2.71 -9.83 -2.19
N PRO A 61 2.73 -8.76 -2.99
CA PRO A 61 3.02 -8.89 -4.41
C PRO A 61 4.44 -9.41 -4.61
N ASP A 62 4.55 -10.56 -5.28
CA ASP A 62 5.81 -11.18 -5.68
C ASP A 62 6.23 -10.68 -7.09
N GLY A 63 7.52 -10.33 -7.24
CA GLY A 63 8.11 -9.85 -8.50
C GLY A 63 8.61 -8.41 -8.46
N GLU A 64 8.72 -7.77 -9.63
CA GLU A 64 9.16 -6.37 -9.73
C GLU A 64 8.16 -5.40 -9.12
N LEU A 65 8.65 -4.57 -8.19
CA LEU A 65 7.90 -3.50 -7.52
C LEU A 65 7.44 -2.40 -8.47
N GLN A 66 8.14 -2.21 -9.59
CA GLN A 66 7.79 -1.22 -10.60
C GLN A 66 7.60 -1.91 -11.94
N LYS A 67 6.35 -2.02 -12.38
CA LYS A 67 6.03 -2.44 -13.74
C LYS A 67 5.53 -1.24 -14.53
N ARG A 68 6.08 -1.04 -15.72
CA ARG A 68 5.53 -0.10 -16.71
C ARG A 68 4.45 -0.88 -17.48
N LYS A 69 3.18 -0.48 -17.34
CA LYS A 69 2.17 -0.85 -18.33
C LYS A 69 2.28 0.17 -19.46
N GLU A 70 2.52 -0.31 -20.67
CA GLU A 70 2.27 0.46 -21.90
C GLU A 70 0.77 0.62 -22.13
#